data_AF-A0A9R0WYE9-F1
#
_entry.id   AF-A0A9R0WYE9-F1
#
_cell.length_a   1.000
_cell.length_b   1.000
_cell.length_c   1.000
_cell.angle_alpha   90.00
_cell.angle_beta   90.00
_cell.angle_gamma   90.00
#
_symmetry.space_group_name_H-M   'P 1'
#
loop_
_entity.id
_entity.type
_entity.pdbx_description
1 polymer ?
#
loop_
_entity_poly.entity_id
_entity_poly.type
_entity_poly.pdbx_seq_one_letter_code
_entity_poly.pdbx_strand_id
1 'polypeptide(L)'
;MASHIVGYPRMGPKRELKFALESFWDGKSSAEDLEKVATDLRASIWKQMADAGIKYIPSNTFSYYDQVLDTTAMLGAVPDRYSWTGGEINLSTYFSMARGNATVPAMEMTKWFDTNYHFIVPELAPSTKFSYSSHKAINEYKEAKALGVDTVPVLVGPVSYLLLSKAAKGVEKSFSPLSLLSSILPVYKEVIAQLKAAGASWIQFDEPTLVKDLESHQLSAFSAAYSELESALSGLNVLVETYFADVPADSYKILTSLSSVTAYGFDLERGTKTLELVKSGFPAGKYLFAGVVDGRNIWADDLAASLATLQSLEAVVGKDKLVVSTSCSLMHTAVDLVNETKLDDEIKSWLAFAAQKVVEVNALAKALAGQKDEAYFSANAAALASRRSSPRVTNEEVQKAATALKGSDHRRATTVSARLDAQQKKLNLPILPTTTIGSFPQTVELRRVRREYKAKKISEEEYTNAIKEEISKVVKIQEELDIDVLVHGEPERNDMVEYFGEQLSGFTFTANGWVQSYGSRCVKPPIIYGDVSRPNPMTVFWSKMAQSMTARPMKGMLTGPVTILNWSFVRNDQPRSSPPSPTWSRPPSRSAPSSPRRSKPYSSSPILIARRMSPP
;
A
#
# COMPACT_ATOMS: atom_id res chain seq x y z
N MET A 1 -12.30 26.81 -1.37
CA MET A 1 -11.26 25.83 -1.05
C MET A 1 -11.24 24.76 -2.12
N ALA A 2 -10.06 24.32 -2.52
CA ALA A 2 -9.87 23.35 -3.60
C ALA A 2 -9.71 21.92 -3.05
N SER A 3 -9.96 20.95 -3.94
CA SER A 3 -9.90 19.51 -3.69
C SER A 3 -8.89 18.84 -4.62
N HIS A 4 -8.15 17.87 -4.11
CA HIS A 4 -7.08 17.15 -4.81
C HIS A 4 -7.15 15.65 -4.54
N ILE A 5 -6.80 14.85 -5.54
CA ILE A 5 -6.60 13.42 -5.41
C ILE A 5 -5.19 13.08 -5.87
N VAL A 6 -4.37 12.50 -4.99
CA VAL A 6 -2.95 12.17 -5.29
C VAL A 6 -2.83 11.16 -6.45
N GLY A 7 -3.77 10.21 -6.51
CA GLY A 7 -3.84 9.18 -7.56
C GLY A 7 -5.04 8.26 -7.39
N TYR A 8 -5.33 7.43 -8.40
CA TYR A 8 -6.57 6.63 -8.46
C TYR A 8 -6.31 5.16 -8.87
N PRO A 9 -7.13 4.18 -8.41
CA PRO A 9 -7.06 2.80 -8.90
C PRO A 9 -7.28 2.70 -10.41
N ARG A 10 -6.42 1.92 -11.08
CA ARG A 10 -6.45 1.72 -12.55
C ARG A 10 -6.99 0.37 -13.02
N MET A 11 -7.28 -0.56 -12.10
CA MET A 11 -7.74 -1.90 -12.48
C MET A 11 -9.15 -1.92 -13.07
N GLY A 12 -9.93 -0.86 -12.82
CA GLY A 12 -11.33 -0.74 -13.20
C GLY A 12 -12.30 -1.36 -12.18
N PRO A 13 -13.56 -0.90 -12.12
CA PRO A 13 -14.55 -1.36 -11.13
C PRO A 13 -14.82 -2.88 -11.16
N LYS A 14 -14.63 -3.52 -12.32
CA LYS A 14 -14.83 -4.97 -12.53
C LYS A 14 -13.54 -5.68 -12.94
N ARG A 15 -12.39 -5.05 -12.73
CA ARG A 15 -11.05 -5.53 -13.13
C ARG A 15 -10.87 -5.63 -14.65
N GLU A 16 -11.46 -4.70 -15.40
CA GLU A 16 -11.37 -4.59 -16.85
C GLU A 16 -9.91 -4.66 -17.33
N LEU A 17 -9.01 -3.89 -16.69
CA LEU A 17 -7.59 -3.86 -17.06
C LEU A 17 -6.90 -5.22 -16.82
N LYS A 18 -7.29 -5.95 -15.77
CA LYS A 18 -6.72 -7.28 -15.48
C LYS A 18 -6.93 -8.21 -16.66
N PHE A 19 -8.19 -8.29 -17.12
CA PHE A 19 -8.57 -9.25 -18.15
C PHE A 19 -8.05 -8.82 -19.52
N ALA A 20 -7.99 -7.51 -19.81
CA ALA A 20 -7.36 -6.99 -21.01
C ALA A 20 -5.87 -7.33 -21.08
N LEU A 21 -5.12 -7.12 -19.98
CA LEU A 21 -3.71 -7.48 -19.88
C LEU A 21 -3.49 -8.99 -20.08
N GLU A 22 -4.25 -9.84 -19.37
CA GLU A 22 -4.12 -11.30 -19.48
C GLU A 22 -4.50 -11.80 -20.87
N SER A 23 -5.55 -11.23 -21.49
CA SER A 23 -5.92 -11.53 -22.88
C SER A 23 -4.81 -11.17 -23.85
N PHE A 24 -4.21 -9.99 -23.70
CA PHE A 24 -3.10 -9.54 -24.56
C PHE A 24 -1.88 -10.44 -24.41
N TRP A 25 -1.47 -10.77 -23.17
CA TRP A 25 -0.31 -11.64 -22.94
C TRP A 25 -0.53 -13.09 -23.40
N ASP A 26 -1.76 -13.57 -23.39
CA ASP A 26 -2.14 -14.88 -23.92
C ASP A 26 -2.28 -14.87 -25.47
N GLY A 27 -2.08 -13.73 -26.14
CA GLY A 27 -2.24 -13.59 -27.59
C GLY A 27 -3.69 -13.64 -28.07
N LYS A 28 -4.66 -13.41 -27.17
CA LYS A 28 -6.10 -13.48 -27.47
C LYS A 28 -6.69 -12.14 -27.90
N SER A 29 -5.97 -11.03 -27.70
CA SER A 29 -6.35 -9.69 -28.12
C SER A 29 -5.15 -8.90 -28.62
N SER A 30 -5.39 -7.87 -29.43
CA SER A 30 -4.37 -7.02 -30.02
C SER A 30 -3.86 -5.94 -29.04
N ALA A 31 -2.80 -5.22 -29.43
CA ALA A 31 -2.31 -4.06 -28.68
C ALA A 31 -3.34 -2.92 -28.72
N GLU A 32 -4.05 -2.76 -29.84
CA GLU A 32 -5.12 -1.79 -30.04
C GLU A 32 -6.31 -2.07 -29.13
N ASP A 33 -6.68 -3.34 -28.94
CA ASP A 33 -7.74 -3.73 -28.00
C ASP A 33 -7.35 -3.39 -26.55
N LEU A 34 -6.09 -3.62 -26.18
CA LEU A 34 -5.58 -3.28 -24.85
C LEU A 34 -5.58 -1.76 -24.63
N GLU A 35 -5.09 -0.98 -25.61
CA GLU A 35 -5.09 0.48 -25.54
C GLU A 35 -6.51 1.04 -25.48
N LYS A 36 -7.46 0.45 -26.22
CA LYS A 36 -8.87 0.84 -26.14
C LYS A 36 -9.42 0.71 -24.73
N VAL A 37 -9.22 -0.43 -24.06
CA VAL A 37 -9.67 -0.63 -22.68
C VAL A 37 -8.99 0.38 -21.73
N ALA A 38 -7.71 0.66 -21.95
CA ALA A 38 -6.96 1.61 -21.15
C ALA A 38 -7.48 3.05 -21.30
N THR A 39 -7.69 3.52 -22.53
CA THR A 39 -8.31 4.82 -22.83
C THR A 39 -9.69 4.94 -22.23
N ASP A 40 -10.55 3.93 -22.39
CA ASP A 40 -11.91 3.94 -21.85
C ASP A 40 -11.89 4.04 -20.31
N LEU A 41 -10.97 3.33 -19.64
CA LEU A 41 -10.76 3.43 -18.20
C LEU A 41 -10.28 4.82 -17.77
N ARG A 42 -9.22 5.35 -18.38
CA ARG A 42 -8.69 6.68 -18.06
C ARG A 42 -9.75 7.77 -18.22
N ALA A 43 -10.47 7.76 -19.34
CA ALA A 43 -11.56 8.69 -19.61
C ALA A 43 -12.66 8.63 -18.56
N SER A 44 -13.08 7.42 -18.15
CA SER A 44 -14.10 7.25 -17.11
C SER A 44 -13.65 7.80 -15.75
N ILE A 45 -12.40 7.56 -15.36
CA ILE A 45 -11.82 7.99 -14.08
C ILE A 45 -11.72 9.52 -14.02
N TRP A 46 -11.23 10.17 -15.08
CA TRP A 46 -11.14 11.63 -15.14
C TRP A 46 -12.51 12.29 -15.10
N LYS A 47 -13.48 11.78 -15.86
CA LYS A 47 -14.86 12.28 -15.83
C LYS A 47 -15.50 12.11 -14.46
N GLN A 48 -15.35 10.94 -13.83
CA GLN A 48 -15.86 10.70 -12.49
C GLN A 48 -15.32 11.70 -11.46
N MET A 49 -14.02 12.00 -11.48
CA MET A 49 -13.45 13.01 -10.58
C MET A 49 -13.89 14.43 -10.91
N ALA A 50 -14.02 14.76 -12.20
CA ALA A 50 -14.52 16.06 -12.66
C ALA A 50 -15.99 16.26 -12.25
N ASP A 51 -16.84 15.27 -12.45
CA ASP A 51 -18.26 15.27 -12.07
C ASP A 51 -18.44 15.37 -10.55
N ALA A 52 -17.53 14.75 -9.79
CA ALA A 52 -17.49 14.89 -8.33
C ALA A 52 -17.01 16.29 -7.88
N GLY A 53 -16.50 17.12 -8.78
CA GLY A 53 -16.04 18.49 -8.52
C GLY A 53 -14.61 18.61 -8.01
N ILE A 54 -13.74 17.62 -8.29
CA ILE A 54 -12.32 17.69 -7.92
C ILE A 54 -11.62 18.78 -8.73
N LYS A 55 -10.89 19.67 -8.05
CA LYS A 55 -10.15 20.76 -8.69
C LYS A 55 -8.83 20.29 -9.33
N TYR A 56 -8.07 19.49 -8.60
CA TYR A 56 -6.77 18.98 -9.04
C TYR A 56 -6.87 17.47 -9.29
N ILE A 57 -7.13 17.12 -10.55
CA ILE A 57 -7.35 15.74 -11.00
C ILE A 57 -6.03 15.16 -11.53
N PRO A 58 -5.58 13.99 -11.07
CA PRO A 58 -4.29 13.45 -11.49
C PRO A 58 -4.34 12.83 -12.90
N SER A 59 -3.27 12.98 -13.67
CA SER A 59 -2.96 12.18 -14.88
C SER A 59 -1.61 11.49 -14.73
N ASN A 60 -1.30 10.52 -15.61
CA ASN A 60 -0.13 9.65 -15.52
C ASN A 60 -0.14 8.66 -14.33
N THR A 61 -1.23 8.58 -13.58
CA THR A 61 -1.41 7.60 -12.49
C THR A 61 -1.90 6.23 -12.99
N PHE A 62 -2.51 6.19 -14.18
CA PHE A 62 -2.74 4.96 -14.93
C PHE A 62 -1.40 4.28 -15.24
N SER A 63 -1.39 2.96 -15.33
CA SER A 63 -0.24 2.16 -15.76
C SER A 63 -0.73 0.80 -16.22
N TYR A 64 -0.06 0.26 -17.23
CA TYR A 64 -0.27 -1.13 -17.65
C TYR A 64 0.29 -2.14 -16.65
N TYR A 65 1.25 -1.74 -15.82
CA TYR A 65 1.85 -2.64 -14.85
C TYR A 65 2.25 -1.93 -13.57
N ASP A 66 3.16 -0.96 -13.66
CA ASP A 66 3.74 -0.26 -12.53
C ASP A 66 4.24 1.14 -12.89
N GLN A 67 3.96 2.12 -12.01
CA GLN A 67 4.32 3.52 -12.25
C GLN A 67 5.82 3.81 -12.13
N VAL A 68 6.56 3.00 -11.37
CA VAL A 68 8.03 3.13 -11.30
C VAL A 68 8.65 2.57 -12.58
N LEU A 69 8.13 1.45 -13.09
CA LEU A 69 8.48 0.95 -14.42
C LEU A 69 8.14 1.96 -15.52
N ASP A 70 7.02 2.69 -15.41
CA ASP A 70 6.70 3.77 -16.35
C ASP A 70 7.76 4.88 -16.32
N THR A 71 8.29 5.22 -15.15
CA THR A 71 9.42 6.17 -15.02
C THR A 71 10.72 5.59 -15.59
N THR A 72 10.99 4.30 -15.40
CA THR A 72 12.11 3.61 -16.06
C THR A 72 11.99 3.68 -17.58
N ALA A 73 10.78 3.49 -18.13
CA ALA A 73 10.53 3.63 -19.55
C ALA A 73 10.67 5.09 -20.03
N MET A 74 10.13 6.05 -19.28
CA MET A 74 10.28 7.49 -19.54
C MET A 74 11.76 7.87 -19.68
N LEU A 75 12.61 7.35 -18.79
CA LEU A 75 14.04 7.64 -18.74
C LEU A 75 14.87 6.81 -19.74
N GLY A 76 14.28 5.87 -20.47
CA GLY A 76 15.03 4.95 -21.34
C GLY A 76 16.00 4.05 -20.57
N ALA A 77 15.75 3.79 -19.28
CA ALA A 77 16.63 3.05 -18.40
C ALA A 77 16.43 1.53 -18.53
N VAL A 78 16.40 1.02 -19.76
CA VAL A 78 16.15 -0.39 -20.07
C VAL A 78 17.45 -1.19 -19.93
N PRO A 79 17.49 -2.26 -19.11
CA PRO A 79 18.68 -3.12 -19.03
C PRO A 79 19.04 -3.79 -20.37
N ASP A 80 20.33 -3.85 -20.69
CA ASP A 80 20.86 -4.37 -21.98
C ASP A 80 20.33 -5.75 -22.38
N ARG A 81 20.03 -6.61 -21.38
CA ARG A 81 19.49 -7.96 -21.61
C ARG A 81 18.14 -7.98 -22.33
N TYR A 82 17.41 -6.87 -22.37
CA TYR A 82 16.15 -6.76 -23.11
C TYR A 82 16.35 -6.27 -24.55
N SER A 83 17.60 -6.05 -24.97
CA SER A 83 17.99 -5.76 -26.36
C SER A 83 17.27 -4.57 -26.99
N TRP A 84 16.89 -3.58 -26.18
CA TRP A 84 16.34 -2.32 -26.66
C TRP A 84 17.45 -1.41 -27.19
N THR A 85 17.27 -0.86 -28.39
CA THR A 85 18.30 -0.12 -29.13
C THR A 85 18.08 1.40 -29.15
N GLY A 86 17.17 1.92 -28.31
CA GLY A 86 16.76 3.33 -28.28
C GLY A 86 15.41 3.60 -28.97
N GLY A 87 14.90 4.83 -28.81
CA GLY A 87 13.61 5.28 -29.37
C GLY A 87 12.41 5.01 -28.44
N GLU A 88 11.18 5.21 -28.92
CA GLU A 88 9.99 4.99 -28.10
C GLU A 88 9.90 3.51 -27.64
N ILE A 89 9.73 3.30 -26.33
CA ILE A 89 9.57 1.97 -25.75
C ILE A 89 8.17 1.45 -26.04
N ASN A 90 8.11 0.34 -26.77
CA ASN A 90 6.85 -0.35 -27.06
C ASN A 90 6.41 -1.29 -25.93
N LEU A 91 5.17 -1.78 -26.02
CA LEU A 91 4.60 -2.72 -25.04
C LEU A 91 5.39 -4.02 -24.88
N SER A 92 6.04 -4.52 -25.93
CA SER A 92 6.84 -5.74 -25.86
C SER A 92 8.04 -5.55 -24.93
N THR A 93 8.82 -4.48 -25.12
CA THR A 93 9.95 -4.16 -24.23
C THR A 93 9.48 -3.86 -22.81
N TYR A 94 8.40 -3.09 -22.67
CA TYR A 94 7.81 -2.77 -21.37
C TYR A 94 7.42 -4.02 -20.58
N PHE A 95 6.66 -4.94 -21.18
CA PHE A 95 6.26 -6.18 -20.51
C PHE A 95 7.43 -7.17 -20.36
N SER A 96 8.41 -7.15 -21.24
CA SER A 96 9.64 -7.94 -21.07
C SER A 96 10.37 -7.57 -19.78
N MET A 97 10.47 -6.27 -19.46
CA MET A 97 10.98 -5.80 -18.17
C MET A 97 10.08 -6.23 -17.00
N ALA A 98 8.76 -6.06 -17.14
CA ALA A 98 7.79 -6.29 -16.06
C ALA A 98 7.64 -7.76 -15.64
N ARG A 99 7.62 -8.68 -16.61
CA ARG A 99 7.24 -10.08 -16.42
C ARG A 99 8.13 -11.09 -17.15
N GLY A 100 9.22 -10.63 -17.76
CA GLY A 100 10.14 -11.48 -18.51
C GLY A 100 9.52 -11.99 -19.82
N ASN A 101 10.30 -12.81 -20.50
CA ASN A 101 9.89 -13.52 -21.71
C ASN A 101 10.50 -14.94 -21.71
N ALA A 102 10.41 -15.65 -22.84
CA ALA A 102 10.90 -17.03 -22.95
C ALA A 102 12.40 -17.21 -22.71
N THR A 103 13.21 -16.16 -22.89
CA THR A 103 14.69 -16.21 -22.82
C THR A 103 15.29 -15.30 -21.75
N VAL A 104 14.57 -14.27 -21.30
CA VAL A 104 15.08 -13.24 -20.38
C VAL A 104 14.19 -13.13 -19.14
N PRO A 105 14.76 -13.13 -17.92
CA PRO A 105 13.98 -12.96 -16.70
C PRO A 105 13.40 -11.55 -16.58
N ALA A 106 12.32 -11.42 -15.81
CA ALA A 106 11.79 -10.12 -15.39
C ALA A 106 12.79 -9.36 -14.51
N MET A 107 12.59 -8.05 -14.39
CA MET A 107 13.26 -7.22 -13.37
C MET A 107 12.76 -7.59 -11.97
N GLU A 108 13.54 -7.23 -10.95
CA GLU A 108 13.14 -7.47 -9.55
C GLU A 108 11.85 -6.71 -9.21
N MET A 109 10.98 -7.37 -8.45
CA MET A 109 9.79 -6.76 -7.85
C MET A 109 9.95 -6.72 -6.34
N THR A 110 9.64 -5.57 -5.72
CA THR A 110 9.71 -5.42 -4.25
C THR A 110 8.55 -4.56 -3.71
N LYS A 111 8.32 -4.60 -2.39
CA LYS A 111 7.25 -3.83 -1.75
C LYS A 111 7.43 -2.33 -1.95
N TRP A 112 6.33 -1.65 -2.30
CA TRP A 112 6.23 -0.20 -2.27
C TRP A 112 6.01 0.26 -0.82
N PHE A 113 7.11 0.64 -0.15
CA PHE A 113 7.13 1.03 1.26
C PHE A 113 6.47 -0.05 2.15
N ASP A 114 5.65 0.35 3.12
CA ASP A 114 4.92 -0.54 4.02
C ASP A 114 3.53 -0.93 3.47
N THR A 115 3.28 -0.74 2.17
CA THR A 115 2.02 -1.13 1.52
C THR A 115 2.02 -2.61 1.11
N ASN A 116 0.92 -3.07 0.52
CA ASN A 116 0.81 -4.40 -0.12
C ASN A 116 0.92 -4.33 -1.65
N TYR A 117 1.24 -3.15 -2.18
CA TYR A 117 1.61 -2.96 -3.58
C TYR A 117 3.10 -3.26 -3.76
N HIS A 118 3.48 -3.73 -4.94
CA HIS A 118 4.87 -3.98 -5.31
C HIS A 118 5.20 -3.25 -6.61
N PHE A 119 6.39 -2.66 -6.66
CA PHE A 119 6.91 -1.96 -7.83
C PHE A 119 8.06 -2.74 -8.46
N ILE A 120 8.37 -2.42 -9.71
CA ILE A 120 9.51 -2.99 -10.43
C ILE A 120 10.74 -2.12 -10.15
N VAL A 121 11.76 -2.71 -9.54
CA VAL A 121 12.96 -2.03 -9.08
C VAL A 121 13.81 -1.62 -10.28
N PRO A 122 14.11 -0.33 -10.50
CA PRO A 122 15.01 0.07 -11.57
C PRO A 122 16.43 -0.48 -11.34
N GLU A 123 17.03 -1.02 -12.40
CA GLU A 123 18.37 -1.60 -12.38
C GLU A 123 19.33 -0.70 -13.14
N LEU A 124 20.20 0.02 -12.41
CA LEU A 124 21.03 1.07 -12.96
C LEU A 124 22.51 0.74 -12.87
N ALA A 125 23.26 1.14 -13.89
CA ALA A 125 24.72 1.08 -13.96
C ALA A 125 25.30 2.46 -14.32
N PRO A 126 26.60 2.73 -14.06
CA PRO A 126 27.27 3.95 -14.54
C PRO A 126 27.17 4.15 -16.07
N SER A 127 27.06 3.05 -16.82
CA SER A 127 26.92 3.04 -18.28
C SER A 127 25.48 3.23 -18.78
N THR A 128 24.50 3.35 -17.89
CA THR A 128 23.09 3.52 -18.27
C THR A 128 22.93 4.80 -19.07
N LYS A 129 22.39 4.68 -20.29
CA LYS A 129 22.13 5.83 -21.15
C LYS A 129 20.68 6.26 -20.98
N PHE A 130 20.49 7.45 -20.43
CA PHE A 130 19.15 8.02 -20.27
C PHE A 130 18.74 8.80 -21.51
N SER A 131 17.49 8.63 -21.92
CA SER A 131 16.88 9.35 -23.04
C SER A 131 15.37 9.35 -22.89
N TYR A 132 14.69 10.41 -23.33
CA TYR A 132 13.24 10.49 -23.22
C TYR A 132 12.57 9.47 -24.17
N SER A 133 12.16 8.34 -23.61
CA SER A 133 11.81 7.13 -24.39
C SER A 133 10.39 6.61 -24.15
N SER A 134 9.57 7.37 -23.42
CA SER A 134 8.14 7.10 -23.27
C SER A 134 7.39 8.39 -23.07
N HIS A 135 6.52 8.74 -24.01
CA HIS A 135 5.74 9.99 -23.99
C HIS A 135 4.40 9.85 -23.26
N LYS A 136 4.23 8.80 -22.45
CA LYS A 136 2.99 8.48 -21.73
C LYS A 136 2.42 9.68 -20.97
N ALA A 137 3.24 10.40 -20.20
CA ALA A 137 2.78 11.51 -19.35
C ALA A 137 2.12 12.65 -20.16
N ILE A 138 2.74 13.05 -21.27
CA ILE A 138 2.17 14.09 -22.15
C ILE A 138 0.98 13.57 -22.95
N ASN A 139 1.02 12.30 -23.40
CA ASN A 139 -0.09 11.70 -24.14
C ASN A 139 -1.35 11.64 -23.29
N GLU A 140 -1.26 11.16 -22.05
CA GLU A 140 -2.40 11.13 -21.13
C GLU A 140 -2.89 12.53 -20.73
N TYR A 141 -1.98 13.50 -20.56
CA TYR A 141 -2.39 14.90 -20.31
C TYR A 141 -3.21 15.46 -21.48
N LYS A 142 -2.73 15.27 -22.72
CA LYS A 142 -3.45 15.71 -23.94
C LYS A 142 -4.77 14.97 -24.12
N GLU A 143 -4.83 13.68 -23.81
CA GLU A 143 -6.03 12.86 -23.84
C GLU A 143 -7.10 13.40 -22.89
N ALA A 144 -6.75 13.66 -21.63
CA ALA A 144 -7.65 14.28 -20.66
C ALA A 144 -8.11 15.68 -21.10
N LYS A 145 -7.16 16.49 -21.61
CA LYS A 145 -7.45 17.84 -22.11
C LYS A 145 -8.46 17.84 -23.27
N ALA A 146 -8.35 16.87 -24.17
CA ALA A 146 -9.29 16.69 -25.28
C ALA A 146 -10.71 16.33 -24.81
N LEU A 147 -10.84 15.73 -23.62
CA LEU A 147 -12.13 15.47 -22.96
C LEU A 147 -12.65 16.68 -22.15
N GLY A 148 -11.95 17.82 -22.18
CA GLY A 148 -12.29 19.01 -21.41
C GLY A 148 -11.86 18.95 -19.94
N VAL A 149 -11.02 17.99 -19.56
CA VAL A 149 -10.52 17.82 -18.18
C VAL A 149 -9.07 18.25 -18.12
N ASP A 150 -8.78 19.34 -17.42
CA ASP A 150 -7.40 19.76 -17.15
C ASP A 150 -6.85 18.99 -15.94
N THR A 151 -5.76 18.25 -16.14
CA THR A 151 -5.19 17.37 -15.11
C THR A 151 -3.85 17.88 -14.59
N VAL A 152 -3.42 17.31 -13.46
CA VAL A 152 -2.09 17.47 -12.87
C VAL A 152 -1.27 16.21 -13.21
N PRO A 153 -0.28 16.29 -14.11
CA PRO A 153 0.61 15.16 -14.37
C PRO A 153 1.39 14.76 -13.12
N VAL A 154 1.36 13.47 -12.79
CA VAL A 154 2.07 12.88 -11.65
C VAL A 154 3.31 12.16 -12.15
N LEU A 155 4.48 12.51 -11.62
CA LEU A 155 5.76 11.85 -11.90
C LEU A 155 6.37 11.35 -10.59
N VAL A 156 6.98 10.17 -10.59
CA VAL A 156 7.90 9.80 -9.49
C VAL A 156 9.07 10.79 -9.54
N GLY A 157 9.38 11.41 -8.40
CA GLY A 157 10.44 12.41 -8.32
C GLY A 157 11.82 11.84 -8.61
N PRO A 158 12.74 12.63 -9.20
CA PRO A 158 14.05 12.15 -9.66
C PRO A 158 14.89 11.56 -8.53
N VAL A 159 14.80 12.10 -7.31
CA VAL A 159 15.61 11.63 -6.18
C VAL A 159 15.03 10.34 -5.62
N SER A 160 13.71 10.28 -5.39
CA SER A 160 13.05 9.05 -4.95
C SER A 160 13.22 7.91 -5.94
N TYR A 161 13.14 8.18 -7.25
CA TYR A 161 13.41 7.16 -8.28
C TYR A 161 14.79 6.52 -8.09
N LEU A 162 15.84 7.32 -7.92
CA LEU A 162 17.20 6.81 -7.72
C LEU A 162 17.38 6.12 -6.36
N LEU A 163 16.80 6.65 -5.28
CA LEU A 163 16.86 6.03 -3.95
C LEU A 163 16.10 4.70 -3.87
N LEU A 164 15.13 4.47 -4.77
CA LEU A 164 14.39 3.22 -4.91
C LEU A 164 15.02 2.26 -5.94
N SER A 165 16.03 2.73 -6.68
CA SER A 165 16.76 1.92 -7.66
C SER A 165 17.83 1.04 -7.01
N LYS A 166 18.32 0.05 -7.75
CA LYS A 166 19.47 -0.77 -7.37
C LYS A 166 20.55 -0.75 -8.43
N ALA A 167 21.78 -0.99 -8.02
CA ALA A 167 22.87 -1.28 -8.93
C ALA A 167 22.54 -2.55 -9.74
N ALA A 168 22.68 -2.50 -11.06
CA ALA A 168 22.52 -3.66 -11.93
C ALA A 168 23.56 -4.75 -11.58
N LYS A 169 23.28 -6.00 -11.95
CA LYS A 169 24.21 -7.12 -11.72
C LYS A 169 25.56 -6.84 -12.39
N GLY A 170 26.65 -7.06 -11.66
CA GLY A 170 28.02 -6.85 -12.15
C GLY A 170 28.58 -5.44 -11.94
N VAL A 171 27.76 -4.48 -11.46
CA VAL A 171 28.23 -3.14 -11.08
C VAL A 171 28.97 -3.20 -9.74
N GLU A 172 30.00 -2.37 -9.58
CA GLU A 172 30.79 -2.28 -8.36
C GLU A 172 29.92 -1.93 -7.13
N LYS A 173 30.23 -2.53 -5.98
CA LYS A 173 29.49 -2.30 -4.72
C LYS A 173 29.56 -0.86 -4.20
N SER A 174 30.56 -0.10 -4.62
CA SER A 174 30.76 1.31 -4.30
C SER A 174 29.82 2.24 -5.07
N PHE A 175 29.21 1.78 -6.16
CA PHE A 175 28.31 2.59 -6.98
C PHE A 175 27.00 2.85 -6.23
N SER A 176 26.65 4.13 -6.15
CA SER A 176 25.34 4.58 -5.67
C SER A 176 24.48 5.03 -6.85
N PRO A 177 23.27 4.49 -7.04
CA PRO A 177 22.32 4.99 -8.05
C PRO A 177 22.09 6.51 -7.99
N LEU A 178 22.17 7.10 -6.78
CA LEU A 178 22.00 8.54 -6.58
C LEU A 178 23.06 9.39 -7.34
N SER A 179 24.22 8.80 -7.66
CA SER A 179 25.26 9.45 -8.48
C SER A 179 24.82 9.75 -9.92
N LEU A 180 23.75 9.09 -10.40
CA LEU A 180 23.17 9.31 -11.73
C LEU A 180 22.19 10.49 -11.78
N LEU A 181 22.04 11.26 -10.69
CA LEU A 181 21.09 12.37 -10.62
C LEU A 181 21.30 13.37 -11.77
N SER A 182 22.53 13.83 -11.99
CA SER A 182 22.84 14.76 -13.09
C SER A 182 22.56 14.17 -14.48
N SER A 183 22.54 12.84 -14.62
CA SER A 183 22.27 12.15 -15.89
C SER A 183 20.77 12.00 -16.18
N ILE A 184 19.90 11.93 -15.17
CA ILE A 184 18.45 11.80 -15.36
C ILE A 184 17.75 13.16 -15.49
N LEU A 185 18.25 14.21 -14.82
CA LEU A 185 17.60 15.52 -14.78
C LEU A 185 17.37 16.15 -16.17
N PRO A 186 18.25 16.00 -17.18
CA PRO A 186 17.96 16.46 -18.54
C PRO A 186 16.67 15.89 -19.13
N VAL A 187 16.38 14.60 -18.90
CA VAL A 187 15.14 13.97 -19.36
C VAL A 187 13.93 14.53 -18.62
N TYR A 188 14.03 14.73 -17.30
CA TYR A 188 12.97 15.41 -16.53
C TYR A 188 12.69 16.82 -17.07
N LYS A 189 13.73 17.61 -17.40
CA LYS A 189 13.57 18.93 -18.01
C LYS A 189 12.83 18.87 -19.35
N GLU A 190 13.13 17.87 -20.18
CA GLU A 190 12.45 17.65 -21.46
C GLU A 190 10.96 17.31 -21.25
N VAL A 191 10.65 16.39 -20.34
CA VAL A 191 9.27 16.03 -19.97
C VAL A 191 8.49 17.25 -19.47
N ILE A 192 9.08 18.02 -18.56
CA ILE A 192 8.47 19.26 -18.02
C ILE A 192 8.20 20.27 -19.14
N ALA A 193 9.17 20.50 -20.03
CA ALA A 193 9.03 21.42 -21.14
C ALA A 193 7.89 21.01 -22.08
N GLN A 194 7.79 19.71 -22.39
CA GLN A 194 6.70 19.20 -23.22
C GLN A 194 5.33 19.31 -22.53
N LEU A 195 5.22 19.01 -21.23
CA LEU A 195 3.98 19.18 -20.47
C LEU A 195 3.53 20.64 -20.42
N LYS A 196 4.44 21.58 -20.20
CA LYS A 196 4.15 23.03 -20.27
C LYS A 196 3.65 23.44 -21.64
N ALA A 197 4.33 22.99 -22.70
CA ALA A 197 3.94 23.28 -24.07
C ALA A 197 2.56 22.70 -24.42
N ALA A 198 2.16 21.58 -23.79
CA ALA A 198 0.82 21.02 -23.92
C ALA A 198 -0.26 21.80 -23.16
N GLY A 199 0.13 22.71 -22.26
CA GLY A 199 -0.76 23.57 -21.49
C GLY A 199 -0.88 23.22 -19.99
N ALA A 200 -0.06 22.29 -19.49
CA ALA A 200 -0.07 21.96 -18.06
C ALA A 200 0.34 23.19 -17.24
N SER A 201 -0.45 23.52 -16.22
CA SER A 201 -0.21 24.65 -15.31
C SER A 201 0.23 24.20 -13.91
N TRP A 202 0.08 22.90 -13.63
CA TRP A 202 0.47 22.21 -12.41
C TRP A 202 1.22 20.94 -12.76
N ILE A 203 2.13 20.52 -11.88
CA ILE A 203 2.79 19.22 -11.92
C ILE A 203 3.00 18.70 -10.51
N GLN A 204 2.87 17.39 -10.33
CA GLN A 204 3.14 16.70 -9.07
C GLN A 204 4.37 15.81 -9.22
N PHE A 205 5.31 15.98 -8.29
CA PHE A 205 6.42 15.06 -8.07
C PHE A 205 6.21 14.28 -6.79
N ASP A 206 6.12 12.96 -6.92
CA ASP A 206 6.06 12.06 -5.78
C ASP A 206 7.48 11.85 -5.25
N GLU A 207 7.78 12.43 -4.08
CA GLU A 207 9.05 12.24 -3.37
C GLU A 207 8.85 11.50 -2.03
N PRO A 208 8.21 10.31 -2.02
CA PRO A 208 7.84 9.64 -0.77
C PRO A 208 9.04 9.13 0.02
N THR A 209 10.25 9.08 -0.56
CA THR A 209 11.44 8.68 0.22
C THR A 209 11.80 9.71 1.30
N LEU A 210 11.29 10.95 1.22
CA LEU A 210 11.48 11.98 2.24
C LEU A 210 10.88 11.61 3.61
N VAL A 211 9.99 10.62 3.69
CA VAL A 211 9.44 10.10 4.96
C VAL A 211 10.34 9.05 5.62
N LYS A 212 11.44 8.67 4.97
CA LYS A 212 12.42 7.71 5.51
C LYS A 212 13.50 8.44 6.33
N ASP A 213 14.21 7.68 7.14
CA ASP A 213 15.48 8.11 7.71
C ASP A 213 16.53 8.21 6.58
N LEU A 214 16.82 9.43 6.16
CA LEU A 214 17.78 9.74 5.09
C LEU A 214 19.05 10.37 5.67
N GLU A 215 20.20 9.99 5.10
CA GLU A 215 21.47 10.61 5.44
C GLU A 215 21.58 12.03 4.85
N SER A 216 22.43 12.87 5.44
CA SER A 216 22.59 14.28 5.01
C SER A 216 22.90 14.43 3.52
N HIS A 217 23.70 13.52 2.95
CA HIS A 217 24.07 13.55 1.54
C HIS A 217 22.87 13.22 0.62
N GLN A 218 21.96 12.35 1.07
CA GLN A 218 20.72 12.01 0.36
C GLN A 218 19.73 13.17 0.42
N LEU A 219 19.60 13.82 1.58
CA LEU A 219 18.77 15.02 1.74
C LEU A 219 19.26 16.17 0.85
N SER A 220 20.58 16.37 0.78
CA SER A 220 21.19 17.41 -0.06
C SER A 220 20.93 17.19 -1.56
N ALA A 221 20.70 15.94 -1.98
CA ALA A 221 20.38 15.62 -3.37
C ALA A 221 19.02 16.18 -3.80
N PHE A 222 18.06 16.33 -2.89
CA PHE A 222 16.79 17.01 -3.19
C PHE A 222 17.01 18.49 -3.50
N SER A 223 17.75 19.20 -2.66
CA SER A 223 18.11 20.59 -2.94
C SER A 223 18.81 20.72 -4.29
N ALA A 224 19.80 19.87 -4.57
CA ALA A 224 20.51 19.88 -5.85
C ALA A 224 19.58 19.62 -7.04
N ALA A 225 18.71 18.62 -6.96
CA ALA A 225 17.77 18.27 -8.02
C ALA A 225 16.80 19.41 -8.34
N TYR A 226 16.14 19.96 -7.32
CA TYR A 226 15.10 20.96 -7.51
C TYR A 226 15.65 22.36 -7.81
N SER A 227 16.89 22.67 -7.42
CA SER A 227 17.61 23.84 -7.93
C SER A 227 17.96 23.69 -9.41
N GLU A 228 18.46 22.52 -9.83
CA GLU A 228 18.79 22.26 -11.24
C GLU A 228 17.55 22.27 -12.16
N LEU A 229 16.38 21.89 -11.63
CA LEU A 229 15.10 21.91 -12.34
C LEU A 229 14.41 23.29 -12.31
N GLU A 230 14.86 24.25 -11.50
CA GLU A 230 14.16 25.52 -11.24
C GLU A 230 13.80 26.28 -12.53
N SER A 231 14.73 26.39 -13.47
CA SER A 231 14.50 27.06 -14.75
C SER A 231 13.42 26.38 -15.60
N ALA A 232 13.40 25.04 -15.64
CA ALA A 232 12.39 24.28 -16.37
C ALA A 232 11.00 24.40 -15.72
N LEU A 233 10.98 24.42 -14.38
CA LEU A 233 9.77 24.54 -13.56
C LEU A 233 9.19 25.96 -13.51
N SER A 234 9.95 26.98 -13.93
CA SER A 234 9.47 28.37 -13.95
C SER A 234 8.14 28.52 -14.70
N GLY A 235 7.14 29.15 -14.07
CA GLY A 235 5.79 29.32 -14.64
C GLY A 235 4.85 28.13 -14.44
N LEU A 236 5.28 27.07 -13.75
CA LEU A 236 4.41 26.01 -13.24
C LEU A 236 4.16 26.17 -11.75
N ASN A 237 2.99 25.71 -11.30
CA ASN A 237 2.82 25.33 -9.91
C ASN A 237 3.35 23.90 -9.73
N VAL A 238 4.33 23.76 -8.86
CA VAL A 238 4.99 22.49 -8.57
C VAL A 238 4.54 22.01 -7.19
N LEU A 239 3.94 20.84 -7.16
CA LEU A 239 3.59 20.10 -5.95
C LEU A 239 4.63 19.00 -5.72
N VAL A 240 5.21 18.95 -4.52
CA VAL A 240 5.96 17.77 -4.06
C VAL A 240 5.11 17.04 -3.04
N GLU A 241 4.75 15.80 -3.35
CA GLU A 241 3.93 14.93 -2.51
C GLU A 241 4.79 14.00 -1.66
N THR A 242 4.40 13.82 -0.40
CA THR A 242 4.99 12.89 0.55
C THR A 242 3.91 12.15 1.31
N TYR A 243 4.08 10.83 1.48
CA TYR A 243 3.02 10.00 2.03
C TYR A 243 3.52 8.75 2.76
N PHE A 244 2.62 8.10 3.50
CA PHE A 244 2.76 6.86 4.27
C PHE A 244 3.31 6.97 5.70
N ALA A 245 3.99 8.06 6.04
CA ALA A 245 4.53 8.30 7.37
C ALA A 245 4.73 9.80 7.61
N ASP A 246 5.18 10.15 8.81
CA ASP A 246 5.65 11.50 9.11
C ASP A 246 6.92 11.84 8.33
N VAL A 247 6.99 13.07 7.85
CA VAL A 247 8.23 13.66 7.32
C VAL A 247 9.14 14.03 8.50
N PRO A 248 10.36 13.44 8.62
CA PRO A 248 11.32 13.80 9.65
C PRO A 248 11.65 15.29 9.61
N ALA A 249 11.99 15.88 10.76
CA ALA A 249 12.18 17.32 10.89
C ALA A 249 13.25 17.89 9.92
N ASP A 250 14.33 17.16 9.67
CA ASP A 250 15.37 17.61 8.74
C ASP A 250 14.93 17.48 7.27
N SER A 251 14.20 16.41 6.91
CA SER A 251 13.53 16.29 5.60
C SER A 251 12.53 17.43 5.39
N TYR A 252 11.75 17.78 6.42
CA TYR A 252 10.76 18.87 6.36
C TYR A 252 11.43 20.22 6.10
N LYS A 253 12.54 20.53 6.77
CA LYS A 253 13.32 21.76 6.54
C LYS A 253 13.83 21.84 5.10
N ILE A 254 14.41 20.75 4.58
CA ILE A 254 14.91 20.71 3.20
C ILE A 254 13.75 20.90 2.21
N LEU A 255 12.70 20.10 2.33
CA LEU A 255 11.53 20.15 1.46
C LEU A 255 10.92 21.56 1.40
N THR A 256 10.69 22.17 2.57
CA THR A 256 10.06 23.50 2.67
C THR A 256 10.98 24.67 2.27
N SER A 257 12.27 24.40 2.05
CA SER A 257 13.25 25.40 1.56
C SER A 257 13.41 25.43 0.04
N LEU A 258 12.82 24.46 -0.70
CA LEU A 258 12.97 24.37 -2.15
C LEU A 258 12.26 25.53 -2.85
N SER A 259 13.03 26.43 -3.50
CA SER A 259 12.51 27.65 -4.14
C SER A 259 11.53 27.36 -5.27
N SER A 260 11.86 26.38 -6.11
CA SER A 260 11.11 25.95 -7.29
C SER A 260 9.80 25.22 -6.97
N VAL A 261 9.60 24.78 -5.72
CA VAL A 261 8.40 24.08 -5.28
C VAL A 261 7.36 25.08 -4.78
N THR A 262 6.13 25.02 -5.27
CA THR A 262 5.06 25.97 -4.90
C THR A 262 4.05 25.39 -3.91
N ALA A 263 4.01 24.07 -3.78
CA ALA A 263 3.03 23.34 -2.99
C ALA A 263 3.66 22.10 -2.35
N TYR A 264 3.22 21.76 -1.14
CA TYR A 264 3.67 20.59 -0.41
C TYR A 264 2.49 19.73 0.01
N GLY A 265 2.53 18.45 -0.34
CA GLY A 265 1.55 17.46 0.06
C GLY A 265 2.06 16.59 1.20
N PHE A 266 1.23 16.45 2.23
CA PHE A 266 1.55 15.68 3.42
C PHE A 266 0.41 14.71 3.77
N ASP A 267 0.79 13.48 4.07
CA ASP A 267 -0.08 12.49 4.72
C ASP A 267 -0.34 12.91 6.18
N LEU A 268 -1.58 13.31 6.47
CA LEU A 268 -2.01 13.71 7.81
C LEU A 268 -2.82 12.61 8.53
N GLU A 269 -2.99 11.45 7.90
CA GLU A 269 -3.60 10.27 8.49
C GLU A 269 -2.56 9.46 9.26
N ARG A 270 -1.44 9.13 8.60
CA ARG A 270 -0.32 8.41 9.22
C ARG A 270 0.78 9.34 9.70
N GLY A 271 0.99 10.47 9.04
CA GLY A 271 2.02 11.45 9.35
C GLY A 271 1.60 12.53 10.36
N THR A 272 0.85 12.16 11.40
CA THR A 272 0.27 13.14 12.35
C THR A 272 1.31 14.02 13.06
N LYS A 273 2.58 13.62 13.14
CA LYS A 273 3.66 14.48 13.66
C LYS A 273 4.04 15.61 12.70
N THR A 274 3.86 15.43 11.40
CA THR A 274 4.10 16.47 10.39
C THR A 274 3.11 17.61 10.55
N LEU A 275 1.89 17.35 11.04
CA LEU A 275 0.91 18.39 11.39
C LEU A 275 1.50 19.40 12.39
N GLU A 276 2.25 18.93 13.37
CA GLU A 276 2.86 19.80 14.38
C GLU A 276 4.03 20.62 13.80
N LEU A 277 4.79 20.05 12.86
CA LEU A 277 5.81 20.80 12.11
C LEU A 277 5.18 21.93 11.30
N VAL A 278 4.08 21.64 10.60
CA VAL A 278 3.34 22.64 9.81
C VAL A 278 2.83 23.78 10.69
N LYS A 279 2.22 23.46 11.84
CA LYS A 279 1.76 24.47 12.81
C LYS A 279 2.90 25.31 13.41
N SER A 280 4.08 24.73 13.56
CA SER A 280 5.25 25.44 14.08
C SER A 280 5.85 26.44 13.09
N GLY A 281 5.63 26.22 11.78
CA GLY A 281 6.08 27.12 10.73
C GLY A 281 5.89 26.50 9.35
N PHE A 282 5.29 27.28 8.45
CA PHE A 282 5.07 26.91 7.05
C PHE A 282 5.50 28.05 6.13
N PRO A 283 6.11 27.77 4.95
CA PRO A 283 6.56 28.82 4.05
C PRO A 283 5.42 29.72 3.55
N ALA A 284 5.64 31.04 3.62
CA ALA A 284 4.66 32.02 3.16
C ALA A 284 4.38 31.88 1.65
N GLY A 285 3.11 31.98 1.26
CA GLY A 285 2.67 31.98 -0.14
C GLY A 285 2.65 30.62 -0.84
N LYS A 286 3.19 29.57 -0.20
CA LYS A 286 3.16 28.18 -0.70
C LYS A 286 1.81 27.52 -0.37
N TYR A 287 1.40 26.55 -1.17
CA TYR A 287 0.19 25.77 -0.90
C TYR A 287 0.47 24.57 0.01
N LEU A 288 -0.49 24.24 0.86
CA LEU A 288 -0.51 23.03 1.66
C LEU A 288 -1.61 22.10 1.15
N PHE A 289 -1.22 20.93 0.66
CA PHE A 289 -2.13 19.86 0.28
C PHE A 289 -2.26 18.90 1.47
N ALA A 290 -3.37 19.04 2.20
CA ALA A 290 -3.62 18.35 3.45
C ALA A 290 -4.28 16.99 3.20
N GLY A 291 -3.48 15.92 3.26
CA GLY A 291 -3.91 14.54 3.02
C GLY A 291 -4.66 13.94 4.20
N VAL A 292 -5.93 14.33 4.38
CA VAL A 292 -6.79 13.92 5.51
C VAL A 292 -7.76 12.78 5.18
N VAL A 293 -7.92 12.41 3.90
CA VAL A 293 -8.76 11.26 3.53
C VAL A 293 -7.89 10.04 3.25
N ASP A 294 -8.00 8.99 4.06
CA ASP A 294 -7.11 7.83 4.01
C ASP A 294 -7.18 7.09 2.66
N GLY A 295 -6.07 7.09 1.91
CA GLY A 295 -5.94 6.35 0.65
C GLY A 295 -5.52 4.88 0.77
N ARG A 296 -5.23 4.38 1.98
CA ARG A 296 -4.75 3.01 2.23
C ARG A 296 -5.74 2.11 2.96
N ASN A 297 -6.84 2.67 3.41
CA ASN A 297 -7.88 1.92 4.10
C ASN A 297 -9.26 2.24 3.51
N ILE A 298 -10.27 1.53 3.98
CA ILE A 298 -11.62 1.56 3.42
C ILE A 298 -12.66 2.13 4.37
N TRP A 299 -12.26 2.64 5.52
CA TRP A 299 -13.21 3.28 6.43
C TRP A 299 -13.66 4.61 5.85
N ALA A 300 -14.94 4.91 6.04
CA ALA A 300 -15.48 6.24 5.82
C ALA A 300 -14.76 7.25 6.73
N ASP A 301 -14.47 8.43 6.19
CA ASP A 301 -13.77 9.50 6.89
C ASP A 301 -14.59 10.01 8.10
N ASP A 302 -13.91 10.44 9.17
CA ASP A 302 -14.57 11.25 10.21
C ASP A 302 -14.59 12.71 9.75
N LEU A 303 -15.61 13.05 8.94
CA LEU A 303 -15.68 14.36 8.27
C LEU A 303 -15.62 15.52 9.27
N ALA A 304 -16.12 15.33 10.49
CA ALA A 304 -16.06 16.36 11.53
C ALA A 304 -14.63 16.54 12.07
N ALA A 305 -13.92 15.45 12.33
CA ALA A 305 -12.51 15.49 12.77
C ALA A 305 -11.60 16.04 11.66
N SER A 306 -11.77 15.59 10.42
CA SER A 306 -11.02 16.06 9.26
C SER A 306 -11.28 17.55 9.01
N LEU A 307 -12.54 18.00 9.08
CA LEU A 307 -12.87 19.42 8.96
C LEU A 307 -12.22 20.28 10.07
N ALA A 308 -12.20 19.81 11.32
CA ALA A 308 -11.54 20.51 12.42
C ALA A 308 -10.02 20.63 12.20
N THR A 309 -9.37 19.57 11.73
CA THR A 309 -7.95 19.59 11.36
C THR A 309 -7.70 20.61 10.25
N LEU A 310 -8.50 20.58 9.18
CA LEU A 310 -8.38 21.50 8.05
C LEU A 310 -8.59 22.96 8.48
N GLN A 311 -9.58 23.27 9.32
CA GLN A 311 -9.79 24.62 9.87
C GLN A 311 -8.59 25.10 10.69
N SER A 312 -7.95 24.20 11.45
CA SER A 312 -6.73 24.54 12.19
C SER A 312 -5.55 24.87 11.28
N LEU A 313 -5.45 24.20 10.12
CA LEU A 313 -4.43 24.46 9.11
C LEU A 313 -4.72 25.72 8.30
N GLU A 314 -5.98 26.03 8.03
CA GLU A 314 -6.39 27.26 7.37
C GLU A 314 -5.90 28.50 8.15
N ALA A 315 -5.91 28.44 9.47
CA ALA A 315 -5.38 29.51 10.32
C ALA A 315 -3.85 29.69 10.20
N VAL A 316 -3.12 28.68 9.72
CA VAL A 316 -1.65 28.71 9.54
C VAL A 316 -1.29 29.21 8.15
N VAL A 317 -1.88 28.62 7.10
CA VAL A 317 -1.47 28.86 5.70
C VAL A 317 -2.37 29.86 4.96
N GLY A 318 -3.56 30.13 5.49
CA GLY A 318 -4.57 30.99 4.89
C GLY A 318 -5.54 30.26 3.96
N LYS A 319 -6.71 30.87 3.78
CA LYS A 319 -7.85 30.30 3.05
C LYS A 319 -7.56 29.95 1.59
N ASP A 320 -6.70 30.70 0.91
CA ASP A 320 -6.45 30.47 -0.51
C ASP A 320 -5.28 29.51 -0.78
N LYS A 321 -4.62 29.01 0.28
CA LYS A 321 -3.43 28.16 0.19
C LYS A 321 -3.61 26.75 0.73
N LEU A 322 -4.72 26.46 1.39
CA LEU A 322 -5.05 25.10 1.81
C LEU A 322 -5.82 24.36 0.70
N VAL A 323 -5.44 23.11 0.46
CA VAL A 323 -6.11 22.19 -0.47
C VAL A 323 -6.42 20.91 0.28
N VAL A 324 -7.68 20.46 0.22
CA VAL A 324 -8.08 19.18 0.82
C VAL A 324 -7.61 18.06 -0.11
N SER A 325 -6.93 17.06 0.42
CA SER A 325 -6.33 15.97 -0.35
C SER A 325 -6.59 14.59 0.27
N THR A 326 -6.37 13.54 -0.53
CA THR A 326 -6.16 12.18 0.00
C THR A 326 -4.77 12.06 0.64
N SER A 327 -4.62 11.20 1.64
CA SER A 327 -3.35 10.98 2.36
C SER A 327 -2.24 10.39 1.47
N CYS A 328 -2.64 9.68 0.43
CA CYS A 328 -1.78 9.12 -0.61
C CYS A 328 -2.65 8.78 -1.83
N SER A 329 -2.08 8.12 -2.84
CA SER A 329 -2.84 7.58 -3.96
C SER A 329 -3.91 6.60 -3.49
N LEU A 330 -5.13 6.73 -4.03
CA LEU A 330 -6.23 5.81 -3.79
C LEU A 330 -5.99 4.42 -4.42
N MET A 331 -4.87 4.19 -5.13
CA MET A 331 -4.52 2.87 -5.68
C MET A 331 -4.43 1.75 -4.62
N HIS A 332 -4.30 2.13 -3.34
CA HIS A 332 -4.22 1.20 -2.21
C HIS A 332 -5.58 0.89 -1.56
N THR A 333 -6.68 1.40 -2.12
CA THR A 333 -8.05 1.07 -1.72
C THR A 333 -8.82 0.39 -2.86
N ALA A 334 -9.99 -0.16 -2.55
CA ALA A 334 -10.89 -0.72 -3.54
C ALA A 334 -11.53 0.38 -4.39
N VAL A 335 -12.07 0.03 -5.56
CA VAL A 335 -12.54 1.02 -6.55
C VAL A 335 -13.85 1.69 -6.13
N ASP A 336 -14.91 0.90 -5.92
CA ASP A 336 -16.25 1.48 -5.69
C ASP A 336 -17.14 0.58 -4.83
N LEU A 337 -17.63 1.14 -3.72
CA LEU A 337 -18.46 0.45 -2.73
C LEU A 337 -19.86 0.12 -3.26
N VAL A 338 -20.34 0.82 -4.31
CA VAL A 338 -21.65 0.51 -4.90
C VAL A 338 -21.72 -0.91 -5.46
N ASN A 339 -20.57 -1.50 -5.81
CA ASN A 339 -20.46 -2.87 -6.30
C ASN A 339 -20.55 -3.95 -5.21
N GLU A 340 -20.67 -3.55 -3.94
CA GLU A 340 -20.88 -4.46 -2.82
C GLU A 340 -22.37 -4.76 -2.65
N THR A 341 -22.77 -5.95 -3.10
CA THR A 341 -24.17 -6.42 -3.10
C THR A 341 -24.51 -7.38 -1.95
N LYS A 342 -23.51 -7.75 -1.15
CA LYS A 342 -23.64 -8.76 -0.07
C LYS A 342 -23.36 -8.23 1.33
N LEU A 343 -22.67 -7.08 1.44
CA LEU A 343 -22.47 -6.43 2.72
C LEU A 343 -23.81 -5.90 3.23
N ASP A 344 -24.08 -6.09 4.51
CA ASP A 344 -25.25 -5.48 5.17
C ASP A 344 -25.10 -3.95 5.23
N ASP A 345 -26.23 -3.24 5.27
CA ASP A 345 -26.27 -1.79 5.20
C ASP A 345 -25.54 -1.11 6.38
N GLU A 346 -25.56 -1.73 7.56
CA GLU A 346 -24.87 -1.22 8.75
C GLU A 346 -23.36 -1.19 8.51
N ILE A 347 -22.73 -2.33 8.16
CA ILE A 347 -21.30 -2.38 7.82
C ILE A 347 -20.99 -1.48 6.62
N LYS A 348 -21.82 -1.53 5.57
CA LYS A 348 -21.58 -0.75 4.35
C LYS A 348 -21.53 0.75 4.64
N SER A 349 -22.34 1.23 5.58
CA SER A 349 -22.33 2.65 6.00
C SER A 349 -21.01 3.09 6.66
N TRP A 350 -20.21 2.15 7.18
CA TRP A 350 -18.92 2.45 7.82
C TRP A 350 -17.77 2.55 6.82
N LEU A 351 -18.01 2.24 5.55
CA LEU A 351 -16.98 2.08 4.53
C LEU A 351 -17.04 3.19 3.48
N ALA A 352 -15.88 3.49 2.89
CA ALA A 352 -15.72 4.32 1.71
C ALA A 352 -14.58 3.74 0.86
N PHE A 353 -14.87 3.41 -0.41
CA PHE A 353 -13.85 3.00 -1.38
C PHE A 353 -13.39 4.23 -2.19
N ALA A 354 -12.52 4.06 -3.20
CA ALA A 354 -11.93 5.18 -3.93
C ALA A 354 -12.97 6.17 -4.49
N ALA A 355 -14.06 5.67 -5.07
CA ALA A 355 -15.14 6.50 -5.59
C ALA A 355 -15.81 7.36 -4.50
N GLN A 356 -16.05 6.80 -3.32
CA GLN A 356 -16.63 7.53 -2.18
C GLN A 356 -15.62 8.52 -1.58
N LYS A 357 -14.33 8.15 -1.53
CA LYS A 357 -13.25 9.03 -1.03
C LYS A 357 -13.07 10.30 -1.86
N VAL A 358 -13.29 10.21 -3.18
CA VAL A 358 -13.34 11.38 -4.05
C VAL A 358 -14.46 12.35 -3.62
N VAL A 359 -15.62 11.82 -3.24
CA VAL A 359 -16.74 12.62 -2.74
C VAL A 359 -16.43 13.20 -1.35
N GLU A 360 -15.83 12.43 -0.44
CA GLU A 360 -15.41 12.89 0.90
C GLU A 360 -14.48 14.11 0.81
N VAL A 361 -13.44 14.04 -0.03
CA VAL A 361 -12.51 15.16 -0.26
C VAL A 361 -13.25 16.41 -0.73
N ASN A 362 -14.17 16.27 -1.69
CA ASN A 362 -14.91 17.43 -2.18
C ASN A 362 -15.92 17.98 -1.17
N ALA A 363 -16.56 17.12 -0.38
CA ALA A 363 -17.48 17.53 0.69
C ALA A 363 -16.76 18.36 1.75
N LEU A 364 -15.55 17.94 2.16
CA LEU A 364 -14.68 18.70 3.06
C LEU A 364 -14.26 20.04 2.45
N ALA A 365 -13.85 20.05 1.18
CA ALA A 365 -13.48 21.29 0.48
C ALA A 365 -14.65 22.29 0.39
N LYS A 366 -15.86 21.80 0.09
CA LYS A 366 -17.09 22.62 0.10
C LYS A 366 -17.43 23.13 1.51
N ALA A 367 -17.26 22.31 2.54
CA ALA A 367 -17.50 22.73 3.92
C ALA A 367 -16.59 23.89 4.34
N LEU A 368 -15.29 23.84 4.03
CA LEU A 368 -14.37 24.97 4.27
C LEU A 368 -14.71 26.21 3.42
N ALA A 369 -15.31 26.02 2.26
CA ALA A 369 -15.81 27.12 1.44
C ALA A 369 -17.12 27.74 1.97
N GLY A 370 -17.67 27.23 3.09
CA GLY A 370 -18.95 27.68 3.66
C GLY A 370 -20.18 27.06 3.00
N GLN A 371 -20.01 26.01 2.19
CA GLN A 371 -21.06 25.30 1.45
C GLN A 371 -21.19 23.86 1.97
N LYS A 372 -21.22 23.71 3.30
CA LYS A 372 -21.31 22.40 3.95
C LYS A 372 -22.65 21.73 3.62
N ASP A 373 -22.58 20.52 3.06
CA ASP A 373 -23.76 19.67 2.88
C ASP A 373 -24.13 19.03 4.22
N GLU A 374 -25.08 19.64 4.93
CA GLU A 374 -25.50 19.19 6.25
C GLU A 374 -26.11 17.78 6.24
N ALA A 375 -26.76 17.37 5.14
CA ALA A 375 -27.33 16.03 5.04
C ALA A 375 -26.23 14.97 4.95
N TYR A 376 -25.20 15.22 4.12
CA TYR A 376 -24.06 14.32 3.98
C TYR A 376 -23.26 14.20 5.30
N PHE A 377 -22.97 15.32 5.97
CA PHE A 377 -22.28 15.32 7.27
C PHE A 377 -23.11 14.66 8.37
N SER A 378 -24.43 14.83 8.38
CA SER A 378 -25.31 14.18 9.35
C SER A 378 -25.36 12.67 9.15
N ALA A 379 -25.42 12.20 7.90
CA ALA A 379 -25.37 10.77 7.59
C ALA A 379 -24.02 10.15 8.00
N ASN A 380 -22.91 10.84 7.73
CA ASN A 380 -21.59 10.42 8.17
C ASN A 380 -21.49 10.33 9.70
N ALA A 381 -21.96 11.36 10.43
CA ALA A 381 -21.97 11.35 11.89
C ALA A 381 -22.82 10.20 12.46
N ALA A 382 -23.96 9.90 11.86
CA ALA A 382 -24.80 8.76 12.24
C ALA A 382 -24.09 7.41 11.99
N ALA A 383 -23.42 7.25 10.84
CA ALA A 383 -22.63 6.05 10.54
C ALA A 383 -21.50 5.84 11.56
N LEU A 384 -20.75 6.89 11.90
CA LEU A 384 -19.69 6.82 12.92
C LEU A 384 -20.24 6.48 14.31
N ALA A 385 -21.37 7.07 14.70
CA ALA A 385 -22.02 6.77 15.97
C ALA A 385 -22.50 5.32 16.04
N SER A 386 -23.09 4.81 14.95
CA SER A 386 -23.53 3.41 14.85
C SER A 386 -22.34 2.45 15.00
N ARG A 387 -21.21 2.72 14.33
CA ARG A 387 -19.99 1.91 14.44
C ARG A 387 -19.44 1.90 15.87
N ARG A 388 -19.33 3.07 16.51
CA ARG A 388 -18.81 3.20 17.88
C ARG A 388 -19.67 2.50 18.94
N SER A 389 -20.97 2.36 18.67
CA SER A 389 -21.92 1.74 19.61
C SER A 389 -22.30 0.29 19.24
N SER A 390 -21.88 -0.22 18.08
CA SER A 390 -22.31 -1.52 17.60
C SER A 390 -21.73 -2.66 18.46
N PRO A 391 -22.57 -3.59 18.96
CA PRO A 391 -22.11 -4.77 19.70
C PRO A 391 -21.35 -5.76 18.79
N ARG A 392 -21.36 -5.53 17.47
CA ARG A 392 -20.56 -6.29 16.50
C ARG A 392 -19.07 -5.90 16.59
N VAL A 393 -18.77 -4.67 17.02
CA VAL A 393 -17.41 -4.13 17.07
C VAL A 393 -16.71 -4.51 18.37
N THR A 394 -17.35 -4.30 19.52
CA THR A 394 -16.76 -4.56 20.84
C THR A 394 -17.27 -5.87 21.44
N ASN A 395 -16.35 -6.74 21.84
CA ASN A 395 -16.60 -8.00 22.53
C ASN A 395 -15.87 -8.01 23.88
N GLU A 396 -16.63 -8.09 24.97
CA GLU A 396 -16.08 -8.07 26.34
C GLU A 396 -15.20 -9.26 26.68
N GLU A 397 -15.49 -10.45 26.14
CA GLU A 397 -14.71 -11.65 26.42
C GLU A 397 -13.31 -11.55 25.79
N VAL A 398 -13.23 -11.02 24.57
CA VAL A 398 -11.97 -10.76 23.88
C VAL A 398 -11.13 -9.73 24.64
N GLN A 399 -11.77 -8.62 25.05
CA GLN A 399 -11.24 -7.58 25.95
C GLN A 399 -10.56 -8.17 27.19
N LYS A 400 -11.31 -9.00 27.93
CA LYS A 400 -10.87 -9.61 29.20
C LYS A 400 -9.73 -10.59 28.95
N ALA A 401 -9.84 -11.44 27.93
CA ALA A 401 -8.81 -12.41 27.56
C ALA A 401 -7.49 -11.73 27.18
N ALA A 402 -7.56 -10.63 26.42
CA ALA A 402 -6.39 -9.92 25.96
C ALA A 402 -5.68 -9.17 27.11
N THR A 403 -6.44 -8.62 28.07
CA THR A 403 -5.90 -7.99 29.28
C THR A 403 -5.24 -9.01 30.22
N ALA A 404 -5.68 -10.27 30.19
CA ALA A 404 -5.13 -11.34 31.02
C ALA A 404 -3.77 -11.89 30.52
N LEU A 405 -3.31 -11.48 29.33
CA LEU A 405 -2.04 -11.94 28.75
C LEU A 405 -0.85 -11.48 29.60
N LYS A 406 0.00 -12.43 29.96
CA LYS A 406 1.26 -12.22 30.70
C LYS A 406 2.44 -12.34 29.75
N GLY A 407 3.58 -11.74 30.12
CA GLY A 407 4.83 -11.89 29.37
C GLY A 407 5.26 -13.36 29.19
N SER A 408 4.90 -14.23 30.14
CA SER A 408 5.12 -15.67 30.05
C SER A 408 4.35 -16.35 28.91
N ASP A 409 3.19 -15.84 28.50
CA ASP A 409 2.35 -16.47 27.46
C ASP A 409 2.99 -16.36 26.06
N HIS A 410 3.97 -15.45 25.92
CA HIS A 410 4.76 -15.26 24.70
C HIS A 410 5.93 -16.24 24.58
N ARG A 411 6.20 -17.05 25.63
CA ARG A 411 7.37 -17.93 25.69
C ARG A 411 6.98 -19.34 26.15
N ARG A 412 7.50 -20.34 25.45
CA ARG A 412 7.45 -21.73 25.95
C ARG A 412 8.30 -21.83 27.23
N ALA A 413 7.80 -22.55 28.23
CA ALA A 413 8.52 -22.75 29.50
C ALA A 413 9.83 -23.55 29.36
N THR A 414 9.91 -24.45 28.38
CA THR A 414 11.11 -25.27 28.12
C THR A 414 12.05 -24.60 27.12
N THR A 415 13.36 -24.79 27.29
CA THR A 415 14.38 -24.27 26.37
C THR A 415 14.33 -24.98 25.01
N VAL A 416 14.92 -24.37 23.98
CA VAL A 416 14.94 -24.97 22.63
C VAL A 416 15.70 -26.29 22.60
N SER A 417 16.84 -26.40 23.29
CA SER A 417 17.65 -27.63 23.34
C SER A 417 16.85 -28.81 23.90
N ALA A 418 16.24 -28.65 25.06
CA ALA A 418 15.42 -29.69 25.69
C ALA A 418 14.21 -30.11 24.82
N ARG A 419 13.66 -29.17 24.02
CA ARG A 419 12.58 -29.50 23.08
C ARG A 419 13.07 -30.27 21.87
N LEU A 420 14.25 -29.95 21.34
CA LEU A 420 14.85 -30.67 20.22
C LEU A 420 15.09 -32.13 20.58
N ASP A 421 15.59 -32.42 21.80
CA ASP A 421 15.77 -33.79 22.28
C ASP A 421 14.44 -34.58 22.34
N ALA A 422 13.41 -33.95 22.90
CA ALA A 422 12.08 -34.55 22.98
C ALA A 422 11.44 -34.75 21.59
N GLN A 423 11.64 -33.80 20.67
CA GLN A 423 11.16 -33.87 19.28
C GLN A 423 11.90 -34.97 18.52
N GLN A 424 13.22 -35.09 18.66
CA GLN A 424 14.00 -36.15 18.02
C GLN A 424 13.57 -37.52 18.52
N LYS A 425 13.34 -37.69 19.83
CA LYS A 425 12.81 -38.93 20.41
C LYS A 425 11.42 -39.29 19.87
N LYS A 426 10.58 -38.31 19.57
CA LYS A 426 9.20 -38.52 19.12
C LYS A 426 9.08 -38.75 17.61
N LEU A 427 9.80 -37.96 16.81
CA LEU A 427 9.68 -37.92 15.36
C LEU A 427 10.74 -38.77 14.65
N ASN A 428 11.90 -38.99 15.28
CA ASN A 428 13.02 -39.77 14.76
C ASN A 428 13.39 -39.42 13.30
N LEU A 429 13.45 -38.12 13.00
CA LEU A 429 13.78 -37.61 11.66
C LEU A 429 15.27 -37.83 11.34
N PRO A 430 15.64 -38.01 10.06
CA PRO A 430 17.04 -38.06 9.65
C PRO A 430 17.74 -36.71 9.86
N ILE A 431 19.07 -36.69 9.72
CA ILE A 431 19.90 -35.49 9.95
C ILE A 431 19.57 -34.36 8.98
N LEU A 432 19.19 -34.70 7.74
CA LEU A 432 18.76 -33.74 6.70
C LEU A 432 17.31 -34.03 6.30
N PRO A 433 16.34 -33.70 7.17
CA PRO A 433 14.95 -34.02 6.90
C PRO A 433 14.40 -33.12 5.79
N THR A 434 13.67 -33.75 4.87
CA THR A 434 13.04 -33.13 3.72
C THR A 434 11.57 -32.80 4.01
N THR A 435 11.11 -31.67 3.48
CA THR A 435 9.72 -31.23 3.64
C THR A 435 9.37 -30.15 2.62
N THR A 436 8.07 -29.90 2.44
CA THR A 436 7.54 -28.78 1.66
C THR A 436 6.87 -27.74 2.58
N ILE A 437 6.41 -26.62 2.01
CA ILE A 437 5.97 -25.45 2.78
C ILE A 437 4.45 -25.41 3.03
N GLY A 438 3.64 -26.17 2.28
CA GLY A 438 2.19 -26.23 2.50
C GLY A 438 1.40 -26.58 1.24
N SER A 439 1.18 -25.60 0.38
CA SER A 439 0.31 -25.73 -0.79
C SER A 439 0.91 -26.56 -1.93
N PHE A 440 0.03 -27.23 -2.68
CA PHE A 440 0.32 -27.90 -3.94
C PHE A 440 -0.47 -27.25 -5.10
N PRO A 441 -0.15 -27.54 -6.38
CA PRO A 441 -0.81 -26.90 -7.52
C PRO A 441 -2.34 -26.99 -7.48
N GLN A 442 -3.02 -25.84 -7.54
CA GLN A 442 -4.47 -25.79 -7.59
C GLN A 442 -4.98 -26.09 -9.01
N THR A 443 -5.50 -27.30 -9.22
CA THR A 443 -6.04 -27.77 -10.50
C THR A 443 -7.32 -27.02 -10.92
N VAL A 444 -7.65 -27.08 -12.22
CA VAL A 444 -8.91 -26.56 -12.76
C VAL A 444 -10.10 -27.22 -12.07
N GLU A 445 -9.98 -28.51 -11.77
CA GLU A 445 -11.00 -29.31 -11.11
C GLU A 445 -11.24 -28.85 -9.67
N LEU A 446 -10.20 -28.61 -8.87
CA LEU A 446 -10.34 -28.05 -7.52
C LEU A 446 -11.00 -26.66 -7.51
N ARG A 447 -10.69 -25.84 -8.51
CA ARG A 447 -11.34 -24.52 -8.66
C ARG A 447 -12.81 -24.68 -9.03
N ARG A 448 -13.15 -25.66 -9.89
CA ARG A 448 -14.53 -26.00 -10.27
C ARG A 448 -15.33 -26.46 -9.05
N VAL A 449 -14.83 -27.46 -8.32
CA VAL A 449 -15.46 -28.03 -7.11
C VAL A 449 -15.72 -26.96 -6.05
N ARG A 450 -14.72 -26.13 -5.71
CA ARG A 450 -14.91 -25.02 -4.75
C ARG A 450 -15.95 -24.01 -5.20
N ARG A 451 -15.95 -23.66 -6.49
CA ARG A 451 -16.94 -22.73 -7.07
C ARG A 451 -18.35 -23.31 -7.00
N GLU A 452 -18.52 -24.58 -7.36
CA GLU A 452 -19.82 -25.25 -7.31
C GLU A 452 -20.34 -25.41 -5.88
N TYR A 453 -19.46 -25.71 -4.92
CA TYR A 453 -19.81 -25.74 -3.51
C TYR A 453 -20.24 -24.36 -3.00
N LYS A 454 -19.45 -23.30 -3.27
CA LYS A 454 -19.84 -21.91 -2.92
C LYS A 454 -21.16 -21.48 -3.59
N ALA A 455 -21.47 -22.03 -4.77
CA ALA A 455 -22.73 -21.80 -5.48
C ALA A 455 -23.87 -22.74 -5.05
N LYS A 456 -23.67 -23.58 -4.01
CA LYS A 456 -24.64 -24.57 -3.52
C LYS A 456 -25.14 -25.54 -4.59
N LYS A 457 -24.31 -25.85 -5.59
CA LYS A 457 -24.61 -26.79 -6.69
C LYS A 457 -24.24 -28.24 -6.36
N ILE A 458 -23.32 -28.43 -5.43
CA ILE A 458 -22.93 -29.73 -4.88
C ILE A 458 -23.10 -29.69 -3.36
N SER A 459 -23.35 -30.85 -2.76
CA SER A 459 -23.46 -31.04 -1.32
C SER A 459 -22.10 -30.86 -0.62
N GLU A 460 -22.15 -30.63 0.70
CA GLU A 460 -20.95 -30.61 1.54
C GLU A 460 -20.22 -31.97 1.54
N GLU A 461 -20.97 -33.07 1.42
CA GLU A 461 -20.41 -34.41 1.33
C GLU A 461 -19.61 -34.60 0.04
N GLU A 462 -20.20 -34.24 -1.12
CA GLU A 462 -19.51 -34.30 -2.41
C GLU A 462 -18.26 -33.41 -2.43
N TYR A 463 -18.36 -32.18 -1.91
CA TYR A 463 -17.22 -31.28 -1.75
C TYR A 463 -16.12 -31.94 -0.89
N THR A 464 -16.51 -32.47 0.28
CA THR A 464 -15.58 -33.08 1.22
C THR A 464 -14.88 -34.29 0.63
N ASN A 465 -15.59 -35.11 -0.13
CA ASN A 465 -15.03 -36.29 -0.79
C ASN A 465 -14.05 -35.90 -1.92
N ALA A 466 -14.35 -34.87 -2.70
CA ALA A 466 -13.42 -34.36 -3.71
C ALA A 466 -12.12 -33.79 -3.10
N ILE A 467 -12.23 -33.03 -2.01
CA ILE A 467 -11.05 -32.50 -1.30
C ILE A 467 -10.23 -33.63 -0.65
N LYS A 468 -10.89 -34.64 -0.07
CA LYS A 468 -10.24 -35.86 0.44
C LYS A 468 -9.41 -36.56 -0.61
N GLU A 469 -9.96 -36.73 -1.81
CA GLU A 469 -9.28 -37.40 -2.91
C GLU A 469 -8.01 -36.65 -3.32
N GLU A 470 -8.08 -35.32 -3.38
CA GLU A 470 -6.91 -34.49 -3.68
C GLU A 470 -5.84 -34.58 -2.60
N ILE A 471 -6.23 -34.50 -1.32
CA ILE A 471 -5.29 -34.68 -0.20
C ILE A 471 -4.62 -36.04 -0.30
N SER A 472 -5.36 -37.11 -0.63
CA SER A 472 -4.80 -38.45 -0.80
C SER A 472 -3.76 -38.51 -1.91
N LYS A 473 -3.99 -37.85 -3.06
CA LYS A 473 -3.01 -37.74 -4.16
C LYS A 473 -1.74 -37.02 -3.71
N VAL A 474 -1.90 -35.89 -3.01
CA VAL A 474 -0.79 -35.08 -2.49
C VAL A 474 0.02 -35.82 -1.43
N VAL A 475 -0.63 -36.58 -0.55
CA VAL A 475 0.07 -37.43 0.43
C VAL A 475 0.86 -38.51 -0.30
N LYS A 476 0.22 -39.24 -1.23
CA LYS A 476 0.84 -40.34 -1.96
C LYS A 476 2.09 -39.91 -2.74
N ILE A 477 2.03 -38.80 -3.47
CA ILE A 477 3.19 -38.31 -4.25
C ILE A 477 4.36 -37.92 -3.33
N GLN A 478 4.09 -37.36 -2.15
CA GLN A 478 5.16 -37.04 -1.20
C GLN A 478 5.78 -38.30 -0.59
N GLU A 479 5.00 -39.34 -0.34
CA GLU A 479 5.53 -40.64 0.11
C GLU A 479 6.36 -41.32 -0.99
N GLU A 480 5.91 -41.28 -2.24
CA GLU A 480 6.65 -41.79 -3.41
C GLU A 480 7.98 -41.06 -3.63
N LEU A 481 8.05 -39.77 -3.29
CA LEU A 481 9.25 -38.94 -3.33
C LEU A 481 10.11 -39.03 -2.05
N ASP A 482 9.72 -39.90 -1.11
CA ASP A 482 10.39 -40.11 0.18
C ASP A 482 10.56 -38.84 1.03
N ILE A 483 9.56 -37.95 1.01
CA ILE A 483 9.56 -36.75 1.85
C ILE A 483 9.36 -37.13 3.33
N ASP A 484 10.17 -36.60 4.25
CA ASP A 484 10.14 -36.99 5.67
C ASP A 484 8.94 -36.42 6.43
N VAL A 485 8.62 -35.14 6.21
CA VAL A 485 7.52 -34.43 6.88
C VAL A 485 6.57 -33.87 5.83
N LEU A 486 5.32 -34.33 5.87
CA LEU A 486 4.33 -34.11 4.82
C LEU A 486 3.45 -32.89 5.10
N VAL A 487 2.83 -32.40 4.03
CA VAL A 487 1.74 -31.42 4.06
C VAL A 487 0.52 -31.98 3.31
N HIS A 488 -0.67 -31.45 3.58
CA HIS A 488 -1.90 -31.91 2.92
C HIS A 488 -2.22 -31.18 1.61
N GLY A 489 -1.42 -30.19 1.21
CA GLY A 489 -1.55 -29.47 -0.05
C GLY A 489 -2.50 -28.28 -0.06
N GLU A 490 -3.23 -28.04 1.04
CA GLU A 490 -4.19 -26.94 1.20
C GLU A 490 -5.28 -26.83 0.10
N PRO A 491 -5.82 -27.93 -0.46
CA PRO A 491 -6.82 -27.85 -1.54
C PRO A 491 -8.13 -27.18 -1.11
N GLU A 492 -8.46 -27.19 0.17
CA GLU A 492 -9.63 -26.54 0.75
C GLU A 492 -9.52 -25.00 0.78
N ARG A 493 -8.31 -24.44 0.65
CA ARG A 493 -8.03 -23.01 0.86
C ARG A 493 -7.88 -22.28 -0.46
N ASN A 494 -8.70 -21.26 -0.68
CA ASN A 494 -8.58 -20.36 -1.83
C ASN A 494 -7.49 -19.30 -1.61
N ASP A 495 -7.38 -18.79 -0.39
CA ASP A 495 -6.41 -17.78 0.03
C ASP A 495 -6.02 -18.01 1.49
N MET A 496 -4.75 -17.74 1.81
CA MET A 496 -4.18 -18.04 3.13
C MET A 496 -4.63 -17.08 4.24
N VAL A 497 -5.37 -16.02 3.94
CA VAL A 497 -5.97 -15.10 4.92
C VAL A 497 -7.49 -15.18 4.87
N GLU A 498 -8.09 -15.19 3.67
CA GLU A 498 -9.55 -15.31 3.50
C GLU A 498 -10.09 -16.57 4.19
N TYR A 499 -9.42 -17.73 4.04
CA TYR A 499 -9.85 -19.00 4.65
C TYR A 499 -10.01 -18.90 6.18
N PHE A 500 -9.06 -18.22 6.86
CA PHE A 500 -9.14 -18.06 8.31
C PHE A 500 -10.16 -17.01 8.70
N GLY A 501 -10.15 -15.86 8.02
CA GLY A 501 -11.10 -14.79 8.31
C GLY A 501 -12.56 -15.24 8.15
N GLU A 502 -12.90 -16.06 7.15
CA GLU A 502 -14.26 -16.59 6.94
C GLU A 502 -14.78 -17.40 8.15
N GLN A 503 -13.88 -17.81 9.05
CA GLN A 503 -14.16 -18.63 10.24
C GLN A 503 -13.88 -17.89 11.55
N LEU A 504 -13.55 -16.60 11.49
CA LEU A 504 -13.30 -15.74 12.65
C LEU A 504 -14.42 -14.71 12.79
N SER A 505 -14.86 -14.49 14.02
CA SER A 505 -15.69 -13.32 14.34
C SER A 505 -14.89 -12.03 14.16
N GLY A 506 -15.57 -10.92 13.91
CA GLY A 506 -14.93 -9.61 13.71
C GLY A 506 -14.38 -9.39 12.29
N PHE A 507 -14.61 -10.32 11.36
CA PHE A 507 -14.26 -10.21 9.94
C PHE A 507 -15.50 -10.09 9.06
N THR A 508 -15.38 -9.30 7.99
CA THR A 508 -16.32 -9.30 6.86
C THR A 508 -15.56 -9.33 5.54
N PHE A 509 -16.28 -9.64 4.45
CA PHE A 509 -15.70 -9.91 3.14
C PHE A 509 -16.44 -9.16 2.05
N THR A 510 -15.67 -8.56 1.16
CA THR A 510 -16.19 -7.89 -0.02
C THR A 510 -16.46 -8.89 -1.15
N ALA A 511 -17.34 -8.52 -2.06
CA ALA A 511 -17.54 -9.18 -3.34
C ALA A 511 -16.59 -8.63 -4.41
N ASN A 512 -16.39 -7.30 -4.44
CA ASN A 512 -15.65 -6.57 -5.47
C ASN A 512 -14.58 -5.61 -4.91
N GLY A 513 -14.25 -5.72 -3.62
CA GLY A 513 -13.21 -4.91 -2.96
C GLY A 513 -11.78 -5.27 -3.36
N TRP A 514 -11.48 -5.26 -4.66
CA TRP A 514 -10.17 -5.61 -5.22
C TRP A 514 -9.17 -4.46 -5.14
N VAL A 515 -7.93 -4.79 -4.79
CA VAL A 515 -6.79 -3.86 -4.75
C VAL A 515 -5.64 -4.46 -5.56
N GLN A 516 -4.96 -3.63 -6.36
CA GLN A 516 -3.79 -4.09 -7.12
C GLN A 516 -2.64 -4.45 -6.16
N SER A 517 -2.06 -5.64 -6.31
CA SER A 517 -0.85 -6.01 -5.56
C SER A 517 0.40 -5.87 -6.44
N TYR A 518 0.36 -6.36 -7.68
CA TYR A 518 1.37 -6.12 -8.71
C TYR A 518 0.85 -6.53 -10.10
N GLY A 519 1.23 -5.82 -11.16
CA GLY A 519 0.81 -6.16 -12.53
C GLY A 519 -0.71 -6.37 -12.64
N SER A 520 -1.14 -7.48 -13.25
CA SER A 520 -2.57 -7.86 -13.33
C SER A 520 -3.11 -8.58 -12.08
N ARG A 521 -2.28 -8.81 -11.05
CA ARG A 521 -2.67 -9.54 -9.83
C ARG A 521 -3.26 -8.58 -8.81
N CYS A 522 -4.52 -8.83 -8.47
CA CYS A 522 -5.25 -8.15 -7.42
C CYS A 522 -5.46 -9.08 -6.24
N VAL A 523 -5.53 -8.51 -5.05
CA VAL A 523 -6.00 -9.16 -3.82
C VAL A 523 -7.35 -8.58 -3.44
N LYS A 524 -8.12 -9.31 -2.63
CA LYS A 524 -9.38 -8.85 -2.08
C LYS A 524 -9.30 -8.96 -0.56
N PRO A 525 -8.64 -7.99 0.11
CA PRO A 525 -8.33 -8.10 1.53
C PRO A 525 -9.60 -8.26 2.37
N PRO A 526 -9.62 -9.17 3.35
CA PRO A 526 -10.69 -9.21 4.35
C PRO A 526 -10.73 -7.91 5.15
N ILE A 527 -11.87 -7.62 5.77
CA ILE A 527 -12.05 -6.42 6.59
C ILE A 527 -12.21 -6.86 8.04
N ILE A 528 -11.27 -6.45 8.89
CA ILE A 528 -11.42 -6.59 10.35
C ILE A 528 -12.26 -5.41 10.79
N TYR A 529 -13.53 -5.64 11.17
CA TYR A 529 -14.43 -4.58 11.62
C TYR A 529 -14.61 -4.55 13.14
N GLY A 530 -14.33 -5.65 13.82
CA GLY A 530 -14.58 -5.80 15.25
C GLY A 530 -13.54 -6.67 15.96
N ASP A 531 -13.80 -6.97 17.21
CA ASP A 531 -12.95 -7.82 18.04
C ASP A 531 -12.94 -9.27 17.53
N VAL A 532 -11.74 -9.81 17.37
CA VAL A 532 -11.54 -11.10 16.69
C VAL A 532 -11.59 -12.25 17.69
N SER A 533 -12.43 -13.24 17.42
CA SER A 533 -12.48 -14.50 18.17
C SER A 533 -12.68 -15.69 17.24
N ARG A 534 -12.27 -16.88 17.71
CA ARG A 534 -12.34 -18.14 16.95
C ARG A 534 -13.43 -19.05 17.54
N PRO A 535 -14.67 -19.03 17.02
CA PRO A 535 -15.78 -19.80 17.58
C PRO A 535 -15.60 -21.32 17.44
N ASN A 536 -15.04 -21.79 16.32
CA ASN A 536 -14.93 -23.21 15.99
C ASN A 536 -13.51 -23.61 15.55
N PRO A 537 -13.12 -24.90 15.63
CA PRO A 537 -11.88 -25.39 15.03
C PRO A 537 -11.87 -25.18 13.50
N MET A 538 -10.81 -24.56 12.97
CA MET A 538 -10.77 -24.14 11.56
C MET A 538 -10.11 -25.14 10.59
N THR A 539 -9.05 -25.83 11.04
CA THR A 539 -8.21 -26.68 10.16
C THR A 539 -8.08 -28.12 10.67
N VAL A 540 -8.60 -28.38 11.86
CA VAL A 540 -8.41 -29.66 12.57
C VAL A 540 -8.96 -30.84 11.78
N PHE A 541 -10.13 -30.69 11.15
CA PHE A 541 -10.77 -31.74 10.36
C PHE A 541 -9.84 -32.23 9.24
N TRP A 542 -9.37 -31.32 8.39
CA TRP A 542 -8.49 -31.63 7.26
C TRP A 542 -7.14 -32.19 7.69
N SER A 543 -6.47 -31.55 8.66
CA SER A 543 -5.16 -32.01 9.11
C SER A 543 -5.22 -33.37 9.82
N LYS A 544 -6.25 -33.63 10.63
CA LYS A 544 -6.44 -34.94 11.29
C LYS A 544 -6.69 -36.04 10.26
N MET A 545 -7.51 -35.75 9.25
CA MET A 545 -7.79 -36.67 8.16
C MET A 545 -6.55 -36.95 7.31
N ALA A 546 -5.80 -35.92 6.92
CA ALA A 546 -4.56 -36.09 6.16
C ALA A 546 -3.52 -36.92 6.95
N GLN A 547 -3.37 -36.66 8.25
CA GLN A 547 -2.50 -37.47 9.11
C GLN A 547 -2.95 -38.94 9.20
N SER A 548 -4.25 -39.24 9.08
CA SER A 548 -4.73 -40.63 9.10
C SER A 548 -4.43 -41.43 7.82
N MET A 549 -4.01 -40.76 6.74
CA MET A 549 -3.66 -41.38 5.46
C MET A 549 -2.20 -41.83 5.38
N THR A 550 -1.35 -41.47 6.35
CA THR A 550 0.09 -41.75 6.33
C THR A 550 0.63 -42.00 7.74
N ALA A 551 1.68 -42.83 7.84
CA ALA A 551 2.44 -42.98 9.08
C ALA A 551 3.46 -41.84 9.31
N ARG A 552 3.77 -41.06 8.26
CA ARG A 552 4.73 -39.96 8.34
C ARG A 552 4.13 -38.74 9.06
N PRO A 553 4.94 -37.91 9.73
CA PRO A 553 4.44 -36.70 10.39
C PRO A 553 3.79 -35.73 9.38
N MET A 554 2.57 -35.28 9.68
CA MET A 554 1.81 -34.30 8.90
C MET A 554 1.84 -32.92 9.57
N LYS A 555 2.16 -31.86 8.82
CA LYS A 555 2.09 -30.48 9.33
C LYS A 555 0.64 -30.00 9.40
N GLY A 556 0.26 -29.48 10.58
CA GLY A 556 -0.90 -28.59 10.68
C GLY A 556 -0.51 -27.20 10.17
N MET A 557 -1.34 -26.63 9.29
CA MET A 557 -1.04 -25.35 8.63
C MET A 557 -1.93 -24.22 9.15
N LEU A 558 -1.32 -23.14 9.63
CA LEU A 558 -1.98 -21.92 10.11
C LEU A 558 -1.27 -20.68 9.57
N THR A 559 -2.02 -19.61 9.32
CA THR A 559 -1.44 -18.28 9.05
C THR A 559 -1.26 -17.52 10.36
N GLY A 560 -0.06 -16.96 10.55
CA GLY A 560 0.26 -16.19 11.75
C GLY A 560 -0.58 -14.90 11.88
N PRO A 561 -0.82 -14.40 13.12
CA PRO A 561 -1.70 -13.27 13.36
C PRO A 561 -1.22 -11.98 12.68
N VAL A 562 0.09 -11.76 12.60
CA VAL A 562 0.68 -10.58 11.95
C VAL A 562 0.40 -10.57 10.45
N THR A 563 0.44 -11.73 9.78
CA THR A 563 0.10 -11.84 8.35
C THR A 563 -1.38 -11.58 8.11
N ILE A 564 -2.25 -12.19 8.92
CA ILE A 564 -3.70 -11.95 8.85
C ILE A 564 -4.00 -10.45 9.00
N LEU A 565 -3.37 -9.78 9.98
CA LEU A 565 -3.51 -8.34 10.19
C LEU A 565 -2.99 -7.52 8.99
N ASN A 566 -1.78 -7.81 8.51
CA ASN A 566 -1.14 -7.00 7.47
C ASN A 566 -1.79 -7.15 6.08
N TRP A 567 -2.46 -8.28 5.83
CA TRP A 567 -3.14 -8.56 4.55
C TRP A 567 -4.67 -8.41 4.64
N SER A 568 -5.15 -7.76 5.71
CA SER A 568 -6.54 -7.33 5.85
C SER A 568 -6.62 -5.79 5.87
N PHE A 569 -7.77 -5.24 5.52
CA PHE A 569 -8.13 -3.89 5.94
C PHE A 569 -8.43 -3.89 7.43
N VAL A 570 -7.57 -3.22 8.20
CA VAL A 570 -7.63 -3.22 9.67
C VAL A 570 -8.48 -2.05 10.14
N ARG A 571 -9.17 -2.23 11.26
CA ARG A 571 -9.86 -1.14 11.97
C ARG A 571 -8.93 0.05 12.22
N ASN A 572 -9.46 1.25 12.12
CA ASN A 572 -8.78 2.52 12.38
C ASN A 572 -9.17 3.19 13.71
N ASP A 573 -9.92 2.49 14.57
CA ASP A 573 -10.40 2.98 15.86
C ASP A 573 -9.56 2.49 17.06
N GLN A 574 -8.49 1.73 16.79
CA GLN A 574 -7.52 1.27 17.79
C GLN A 574 -6.13 1.09 17.19
N PRO A 575 -5.05 1.10 18.00
CA PRO A 575 -3.72 0.80 17.52
C PRO A 575 -3.60 -0.64 16.97
N ARG A 576 -2.73 -0.83 15.96
CA ARG A 576 -2.47 -2.15 15.35
C ARG A 576 -1.94 -3.19 16.34
N SER A 577 -1.18 -2.75 17.35
CA SER A 577 -0.58 -3.61 18.39
C SER A 577 -1.49 -3.82 19.60
N SER A 578 -2.52 -2.99 19.76
CA SER A 578 -3.32 -2.97 20.97
C SER A 578 -4.21 -4.21 21.06
N PRO A 579 -4.25 -4.90 22.21
CA PRO A 579 -5.48 -5.56 22.59
C PRO A 579 -6.56 -4.47 22.72
N PRO A 580 -7.81 -4.74 22.36
CA PRO A 580 -8.85 -3.71 22.33
C PRO A 580 -8.91 -2.99 23.70
N SER A 581 -9.24 -1.69 23.69
CA SER A 581 -9.25 -0.81 24.86
C SER A 581 -10.70 -0.49 25.27
N PRO A 582 -11.07 -0.61 26.56
CA PRO A 582 -12.41 -0.25 27.04
C PRO A 582 -12.62 1.26 27.25
N THR A 583 -11.65 2.13 26.95
CA THR A 583 -11.76 3.57 27.28
C THR A 583 -11.59 4.47 26.07
N TRP A 584 -12.73 4.95 25.53
CA TRP A 584 -12.79 6.19 24.76
C TRP A 584 -12.62 7.37 25.72
N SER A 585 -11.40 7.88 25.91
CA SER A 585 -11.16 9.08 26.70
C SER A 585 -11.58 10.34 25.93
N ARG A 586 -12.51 11.09 26.54
CA ARG A 586 -12.99 12.44 26.18
C ARG A 586 -11.88 13.42 25.74
N PRO A 587 -12.20 14.44 24.92
CA PRO A 587 -11.23 15.48 24.54
C PRO A 587 -10.76 16.30 25.76
N PRO A 588 -9.52 16.79 25.77
CA PRO A 588 -8.99 17.54 26.90
C PRO A 588 -9.61 18.95 26.96
N SER A 589 -10.31 19.24 28.05
CA SER A 589 -10.73 20.61 28.40
C SER A 589 -9.54 21.43 28.92
N ARG A 590 -9.46 22.70 28.49
CA ARG A 590 -8.40 23.68 28.79
C ARG A 590 -8.36 24.18 30.25
N SER A 591 -7.12 24.45 30.71
CA SER A 591 -6.63 25.50 31.66
C SER A 591 -7.16 25.50 33.12
N ALA A 592 -6.42 25.74 34.22
CA ALA A 592 -5.16 26.47 34.56
C ALA A 592 -4.74 26.10 36.04
N PRO A 593 -3.83 26.80 36.76
CA PRO A 593 -2.41 27.14 36.55
C PRO A 593 -1.44 26.79 37.73
N SER A 594 -0.13 26.73 37.40
CA SER A 594 1.11 27.07 38.15
C SER A 594 1.28 26.88 39.68
N SER A 595 2.39 26.24 40.11
CA SER A 595 3.48 26.90 40.90
C SER A 595 4.69 25.96 41.19
N PRO A 596 5.90 26.49 41.50
CA PRO A 596 7.20 25.82 41.31
C PRO A 596 7.98 25.52 42.62
N ARG A 597 8.87 24.51 42.64
CA ARG A 597 9.95 24.32 43.65
C ARG A 597 11.08 23.48 43.02
N ARG A 598 12.24 24.07 42.73
CA ARG A 598 13.46 24.31 43.55
C ARG A 598 14.54 23.21 43.40
N SER A 599 15.70 23.66 42.92
CA SER A 599 17.03 23.02 42.90
C SER A 599 17.56 22.80 44.34
N LYS A 600 18.46 21.83 44.62
CA LYS A 600 19.94 21.85 44.42
C LYS A 600 20.58 20.55 45.03
N PRO A 601 21.92 20.33 44.96
CA PRO A 601 22.57 19.05 44.58
C PRO A 601 23.36 18.37 45.71
N TYR A 602 23.99 17.21 45.44
CA TYR A 602 25.21 16.78 46.14
C TYR A 602 26.17 16.00 45.22
N SER A 603 27.45 16.35 45.32
CA SER A 603 28.62 15.77 44.68
C SER A 603 29.49 15.07 45.72
N SER A 604 30.06 13.90 45.40
CA SER A 604 31.46 13.52 45.71
C SER A 604 31.78 12.09 45.26
N SER A 605 32.76 11.97 44.36
CA SER A 605 33.47 10.74 43.93
C SER A 605 34.64 10.43 44.92
N PRO A 606 35.65 9.59 44.61
CA PRO A 606 35.75 8.33 43.82
C PRO A 606 36.55 7.21 44.55
N ILE A 607 36.52 5.97 44.05
CA ILE A 607 37.64 5.01 44.21
C ILE A 607 37.92 4.30 42.87
N LEU A 608 39.17 4.42 42.41
CA LEU A 608 39.84 3.69 41.33
C LEU A 608 40.05 2.21 41.70
N ILE A 609 40.05 1.32 40.71
CA ILE A 609 41.17 0.39 40.41
C ILE A 609 41.02 -0.11 38.96
N ALA A 610 42.11 0.00 38.21
CA ALA A 610 42.28 -0.45 36.84
C ALA A 610 42.99 -1.82 36.79
N ARG A 611 42.73 -2.65 35.76
CA ARG A 611 43.79 -3.20 34.90
C ARG A 611 43.26 -3.95 33.67
N ARG A 612 43.99 -3.69 32.58
CA ARG A 612 43.91 -4.18 31.19
C ARG A 612 44.19 -5.69 31.04
N MET A 613 43.73 -6.32 29.95
CA MET A 613 44.51 -6.57 28.72
C MET A 613 43.69 -7.39 27.69
N SER A 614 43.80 -6.99 26.42
CA SER A 614 43.38 -7.75 25.22
C SER A 614 44.61 -8.50 24.63
N PRO A 615 44.52 -9.15 23.45
CA PRO A 615 44.41 -10.60 23.29
C PRO A 615 45.64 -11.18 22.53
N PRO A 616 45.54 -12.42 22.07
CA PRO A 616 45.84 -12.71 20.65
C PRO A 616 44.60 -13.14 19.85
#